data_AF-D9PTP0-F1
#
_entry.id   AF-D9PTP0-F1
#
_cell.length_a   1.000
_cell.length_b   1.000
_cell.length_c   1.000
_cell.angle_alpha   90.00
_cell.angle_beta   90.00
_cell.angle_gamma   90.00
#
_symmetry.space_group_name_H-M   'P 1'
#
loop_
_entity.id
_entity.type
_entity.pdbx_description
1 polymer ?
#
loop_
_entity_poly.entity_id
_entity_poly.type
_entity_poly.pdbx_seq_one_letter_code
_entity_poly.pdbx_strand_id
1 'polypeptide(L)'
;MSLHKVSSINRSAGTNPASRGGESSLELEAIAAVHELSFAVQSISVSEMLPRTPDLIFVNVTTLEAQPYCLELTLKGWRITSLRSDCMVGDFTRLELFTKYYDSLYLLMDDISPGYRERFSEKLVQRLKLIEAGEEDQVAPCASLQSPSLSTDSSSKESQYSSTESLPIVTPVSTPAIDPDFKPKFK
;
A
#
# COMPACT_ATOMS: atom_id res chain seq x y z
N MET A 1 -17.55 6.83 22.80
CA MET A 1 -17.57 5.72 21.82
C MET A 1 -16.12 5.36 21.54
N SER A 2 -15.65 4.18 21.95
CA SER A 2 -14.22 3.81 21.89
C SER A 2 -13.85 3.19 20.54
N LEU A 3 -12.68 3.56 20.02
CA LEU A 3 -12.15 3.18 18.69
C LEU A 3 -11.97 1.66 18.51
N HIS A 4 -12.02 0.88 19.59
CA HIS A 4 -11.92 -0.58 19.54
C HIS A 4 -13.09 -1.30 18.85
N LYS A 5 -14.22 -0.61 18.57
CA LYS A 5 -15.45 -1.26 18.09
C LYS A 5 -15.62 -1.22 16.57
N VAL A 6 -14.83 -0.42 15.86
CA VAL A 6 -15.02 -0.22 14.41
C VAL A 6 -14.38 -1.34 13.60
N SER A 7 -13.31 -1.96 14.10
CA SER A 7 -12.55 -3.00 13.38
C SER A 7 -13.32 -4.33 13.23
N SER A 8 -14.15 -4.71 14.22
CA SER A 8 -14.85 -6.00 14.20
C SER A 8 -16.15 -6.03 13.41
N ILE A 9 -16.82 -4.90 13.22
CA ILE A 9 -18.17 -4.83 12.62
C ILE A 9 -18.17 -4.79 11.09
N ASN A 10 -17.04 -4.46 10.45
CA ASN A 10 -16.98 -4.37 8.98
C ASN A 10 -16.72 -5.71 8.26
N ARG A 11 -16.35 -6.77 8.99
CA ARG A 11 -15.87 -8.02 8.37
C ARG A 11 -16.97 -8.96 7.88
N SER A 12 -18.23 -8.71 8.26
CA SER A 12 -19.38 -9.56 7.91
C SER A 12 -20.39 -8.92 6.95
N ALA A 13 -20.16 -7.69 6.49
CA ALA A 13 -21.07 -7.00 5.57
C ALA A 13 -20.63 -7.24 4.12
N GLY A 14 -21.27 -8.21 3.45
CA GLY A 14 -21.20 -8.36 2.00
C GLY A 14 -21.86 -7.17 1.31
N THR A 15 -21.14 -6.06 1.19
CA THR A 15 -21.55 -4.92 0.35
C THR A 15 -20.88 -5.07 -1.00
N ASN A 16 -21.69 -5.26 -2.06
CA ASN A 16 -21.23 -5.39 -3.44
C ASN A 16 -20.29 -4.22 -3.83
N PRO A 17 -18.98 -4.46 -4.10
CA PRO A 17 -18.02 -3.40 -4.43
C PRO A 17 -17.99 -3.12 -5.94
N ALA A 18 -19.14 -3.13 -6.60
CA ALA A 18 -19.23 -2.93 -8.05
C ALA A 18 -19.86 -1.56 -8.35
N SER A 19 -19.17 -0.45 -8.07
CA SER A 19 -19.50 0.86 -8.68
C SER A 19 -18.50 2.02 -8.52
N ARG A 20 -17.39 1.89 -7.78
CA ARG A 20 -16.32 2.91 -7.77
C ARG A 20 -14.95 2.26 -7.62
N GLY A 21 -14.18 2.26 -8.70
CA GLY A 21 -12.72 2.07 -8.75
C GLY A 21 -12.05 1.18 -7.68
N GLY A 22 -11.97 -0.12 -7.97
CA GLY A 22 -10.74 -0.92 -7.85
C GLY A 22 -10.34 -1.53 -6.51
N GLU A 23 -10.56 -0.87 -5.37
CA GLU A 23 -9.84 -1.25 -4.13
C GLU A 23 -10.71 -2.09 -3.17
N SER A 24 -10.16 -3.22 -2.72
CA SER A 24 -10.86 -4.11 -1.77
C SER A 24 -10.86 -3.55 -0.34
N SER A 25 -11.81 -3.98 0.50
CA SER A 25 -11.87 -3.51 1.91
C SER A 25 -10.59 -3.80 2.69
N LEU A 26 -9.95 -4.95 2.43
CA LEU A 26 -8.68 -5.31 3.09
C LEU A 26 -7.50 -4.51 2.55
N GLU A 27 -7.54 -4.14 1.27
CA GLU A 27 -6.52 -3.26 0.69
C GLU A 27 -6.55 -1.88 1.33
N LEU A 28 -7.74 -1.29 1.50
CA LEU A 28 -7.88 -0.01 2.20
C LEU A 28 -7.45 -0.13 3.66
N GLU A 29 -7.78 -1.23 4.34
CA GLU A 29 -7.34 -1.48 5.72
C GLU A 29 -5.80 -1.60 5.82
N ALA A 30 -5.16 -2.31 4.90
CA ALA A 30 -3.71 -2.42 4.85
C ALA A 30 -3.03 -1.06 4.63
N ILE A 31 -3.56 -0.24 3.71
CA ILE A 31 -3.03 1.10 3.43
C ILE A 31 -3.19 2.02 4.64
N ALA A 32 -4.36 2.00 5.28
CA ALA A 32 -4.61 2.76 6.51
C ALA A 32 -3.63 2.35 7.61
N ALA A 33 -3.44 1.04 7.81
CA ALA A 33 -2.53 0.50 8.81
C ALA A 33 -1.07 0.92 8.58
N VAL A 34 -0.59 0.86 7.33
CA VAL A 34 0.76 1.34 6.94
C VAL A 34 0.93 2.81 7.33
N HIS A 35 -0.05 3.65 6.99
CA HIS A 35 0.02 5.08 7.28
C HIS A 35 -0.02 5.35 8.80
N GLU A 36 -0.96 4.74 9.51
CA GLU A 36 -1.19 4.96 10.94
C GLU A 36 -0.01 4.51 11.81
N LEU A 37 0.69 3.43 11.45
CA LEU A 37 1.77 2.87 12.26
C LEU A 37 3.18 3.28 11.84
N SER A 38 3.32 3.94 10.69
CA SER A 38 4.61 4.39 10.15
C SER A 38 5.48 5.16 11.16
N PHE A 39 4.89 5.89 12.10
CA PHE A 39 5.62 6.70 13.08
C PHE A 39 6.29 5.88 14.21
N ALA A 40 5.88 4.63 14.42
CA ALA A 40 6.25 3.80 15.56
C ALA A 40 6.91 2.47 15.15
N VAL A 41 7.42 2.40 13.93
CA VAL A 41 8.16 1.27 13.36
C VAL A 41 9.36 1.80 12.58
N GLN A 42 10.33 0.94 12.28
CA GLN A 42 11.46 1.31 11.44
C GLN A 42 11.06 1.34 9.96
N SER A 43 10.20 0.38 9.54
CA SER A 43 9.56 0.38 8.23
C SER A 43 8.27 -0.43 8.25
N ILE A 44 7.31 -0.08 7.39
CA ILE A 44 6.09 -0.85 7.15
C ILE A 44 5.62 -0.63 5.72
N SER A 45 5.25 -1.71 5.02
CA SER A 45 4.76 -1.65 3.65
C SER A 45 3.96 -2.88 3.28
N VAL A 46 3.04 -2.76 2.33
CA VAL A 46 2.43 -3.92 1.67
C VAL A 46 3.52 -4.68 0.91
N SER A 47 3.53 -6.01 0.98
CA SER A 47 4.49 -6.84 0.26
C SER A 47 4.21 -6.79 -1.24
N GLU A 48 5.24 -6.54 -2.04
CA GLU A 48 5.19 -6.60 -3.51
C GLU A 48 5.53 -8.00 -4.05
N MET A 49 6.09 -8.86 -3.18
CA MET A 49 6.59 -10.18 -3.55
C MET A 49 5.57 -11.30 -3.30
N LEU A 50 4.60 -11.06 -2.43
CA LEU A 50 3.61 -12.05 -2.01
C LEU A 50 2.24 -11.80 -2.64
N PRO A 51 1.37 -12.84 -2.73
CA PRO A 51 0.07 -12.71 -3.35
C PRO A 51 -0.80 -11.62 -2.71
N ARG A 52 -1.38 -10.77 -3.55
CA ARG A 52 -2.32 -9.74 -3.15
C ARG A 52 -3.69 -10.06 -3.76
N THR A 53 -4.65 -10.36 -2.91
CA THR A 53 -6.01 -10.73 -3.32
C THR A 53 -7.04 -9.96 -2.49
N PRO A 54 -8.31 -9.88 -2.90
CA PRO A 54 -9.34 -9.17 -2.13
C PRO A 54 -9.55 -9.68 -0.70
N ASP A 55 -9.19 -10.95 -0.43
CA ASP A 55 -9.42 -11.63 0.85
C ASP A 55 -8.12 -11.89 1.65
N LEU A 56 -6.96 -11.59 1.08
CA LEU A 56 -5.64 -11.82 1.68
C LEU A 56 -4.63 -10.80 1.15
N ILE A 57 -4.04 -10.05 2.08
CA ILE A 57 -2.98 -9.07 1.82
C ILE A 57 -1.80 -9.40 2.74
N PHE A 58 -0.57 -9.34 2.21
CA PHE A 58 0.64 -9.44 3.03
C PHE A 58 1.25 -8.07 3.30
N VAL A 59 1.69 -7.84 4.53
CA VAL A 59 2.31 -6.60 4.99
C VAL A 59 3.61 -6.94 5.69
N ASN A 60 4.70 -6.27 5.31
CA ASN A 60 5.97 -6.37 6.00
C ASN A 60 6.07 -5.24 7.01
N VAL A 61 6.60 -5.57 8.19
CA VAL A 61 6.94 -4.58 9.22
C VAL A 61 8.32 -4.88 9.77
N THR A 62 9.13 -3.85 9.91
CA THR A 62 10.36 -3.90 10.69
C THR A 62 10.15 -3.05 11.93
N THR A 63 10.14 -3.70 13.08
CA THR A 63 9.96 -3.06 14.37
C THR A 63 11.13 -2.14 14.73
N LEU A 64 10.98 -1.32 15.77
CA LEU A 64 12.04 -0.43 16.23
C LEU A 64 13.23 -1.19 16.82
N GLU A 65 13.01 -2.44 17.23
CA GLU A 65 14.04 -3.40 17.64
C GLU A 65 14.80 -4.00 16.44
N ALA A 66 14.57 -3.50 15.22
CA ALA A 66 15.11 -4.02 13.97
C ALA A 66 14.71 -5.48 13.68
N GLN A 67 13.64 -5.99 14.30
CA GLN A 67 13.11 -7.32 14.03
C GLN A 67 12.10 -7.24 12.87
N PRO A 68 12.36 -7.92 11.73
CA PRO A 68 11.41 -8.00 10.63
C PRO A 68 10.34 -9.06 10.89
N TYR A 69 9.14 -8.78 10.39
CA TYR A 69 8.00 -9.68 10.34
C TYR A 69 7.29 -9.55 8.99
N CYS A 70 6.79 -10.67 8.50
CA CYS A 70 5.78 -10.68 7.46
C CYS A 70 4.45 -11.08 8.08
N LEU A 71 3.44 -10.27 7.83
CA LEU A 71 2.09 -10.40 8.37
C LEU A 71 1.12 -10.72 7.26
N GLU A 72 0.09 -11.48 7.56
CA GLU A 72 -1.11 -11.58 6.73
C GLU A 72 -2.27 -10.80 7.34
N LEU A 73 -3.03 -10.17 6.48
CA LEU A 73 -4.32 -9.56 6.77
C LEU A 73 -5.39 -10.33 5.99
N THR A 74 -6.39 -10.83 6.72
CA THR A 74 -7.56 -11.52 6.18
C THR A 74 -8.82 -11.05 6.90
N LEU A 75 -9.99 -11.55 6.50
CA LEU A 75 -11.25 -11.35 7.26
C LEU A 75 -11.23 -11.94 8.68
N LYS A 76 -10.24 -12.77 9.05
CA LYS A 76 -10.05 -13.21 10.44
C LYS A 76 -9.28 -12.20 11.30
N GLY A 77 -8.63 -11.22 10.67
CA GLY A 77 -7.74 -10.26 11.29
C GLY A 77 -6.29 -10.42 10.84
N TRP A 78 -5.38 -10.03 11.72
CA TRP A 78 -3.94 -9.94 11.49
C TRP A 78 -3.21 -11.11 12.10
N ARG A 79 -2.22 -11.67 11.41
CA ARG A 79 -1.39 -12.77 11.93
C ARG A 79 0.04 -12.65 11.44
N ILE A 80 0.99 -13.10 12.26
CA ILE A 80 2.39 -13.23 11.86
C ILE A 80 2.54 -14.50 11.02
N THR A 81 3.07 -14.36 9.82
CA THR A 81 3.32 -15.48 8.90
C THR A 81 4.80 -15.86 8.87
N SER A 82 5.70 -14.90 9.09
CA SER A 82 7.15 -15.18 9.20
C SER A 82 7.90 -14.10 9.99
N LEU A 83 9.12 -14.43 10.41
CA LEU A 83 10.09 -13.52 11.03
C LEU A 83 11.09 -12.95 10.01
N ARG A 84 10.70 -12.99 8.74
CA ARG A 84 11.44 -12.42 7.62
C ARG A 84 10.45 -11.70 6.73
N SER A 85 10.85 -10.55 6.19
CA SER A 85 10.07 -9.85 5.18
C SER A 85 9.85 -10.74 3.95
N ASP A 86 8.70 -10.58 3.30
CA ASP A 86 8.35 -11.26 2.05
C ASP A 86 8.41 -12.80 2.15
N CYS A 87 8.13 -13.35 3.33
CA CYS A 87 8.18 -14.77 3.58
C CYS A 87 6.90 -15.24 4.28
N MET A 88 6.39 -16.40 3.86
CA MET A 88 5.21 -17.04 4.47
C MET A 88 5.58 -18.26 5.33
N VAL A 89 6.87 -18.47 5.59
CA VAL A 89 7.35 -19.63 6.35
C VAL A 89 7.44 -19.26 7.83
N GLY A 90 6.49 -19.76 8.60
CA GLY A 90 6.51 -19.68 10.06
C GLY A 90 7.54 -20.63 10.68
N ASP A 91 7.77 -20.46 11.97
CA ASP A 91 8.67 -21.31 12.76
C ASP A 91 7.85 -22.24 13.67
N PHE A 92 7.90 -23.54 13.37
CA PHE A 92 7.13 -24.57 14.07
C PHE A 92 7.50 -24.71 15.55
N THR A 93 8.68 -24.22 15.98
CA THR A 93 9.07 -24.24 17.39
C THR A 93 8.27 -23.24 18.23
N ARG A 94 7.67 -22.23 17.59
CA ARG A 94 6.84 -21.19 18.21
C ARG A 94 5.47 -21.12 17.56
N LEU A 95 4.81 -22.28 17.46
CA LEU A 95 3.53 -22.44 16.75
C LEU A 95 2.49 -21.40 17.16
N GLU A 96 2.33 -21.14 18.47
CA GLU A 96 1.34 -20.19 19.00
C GLU A 96 1.46 -18.79 18.38
N LEU A 97 2.71 -18.33 18.14
CA LEU A 97 2.99 -17.03 17.55
C LEU A 97 2.45 -16.93 16.10
N PHE A 98 2.60 -17.99 15.31
CA PHE A 98 2.23 -18.01 13.89
C PHE A 98 0.80 -18.48 13.63
N THR A 99 0.08 -18.94 14.66
CA THR A 99 -1.33 -19.36 14.53
C THR A 99 -2.32 -18.37 15.14
N LYS A 100 -1.86 -17.43 15.96
CA LYS A 100 -2.70 -16.44 16.65
C LYS A 100 -3.13 -15.32 15.70
N TYR A 101 -4.44 -15.14 15.55
CA TYR A 101 -5.01 -13.98 14.90
C TYR A 101 -5.31 -12.88 15.93
N TYR A 102 -5.05 -11.65 15.52
CA TYR A 102 -5.32 -10.42 16.25
C TYR A 102 -6.41 -9.65 15.55
N ASP A 103 -7.32 -9.06 16.32
CA ASP A 103 -8.42 -8.26 15.75
C ASP A 103 -7.97 -7.00 15.03
N SER A 104 -6.79 -6.49 15.40
CA SER A 104 -6.19 -5.27 14.88
C SER A 104 -4.67 -5.35 14.94
N LEU A 105 -4.00 -4.66 13.99
CA LEU A 105 -2.55 -4.54 13.97
C LEU A 105 -2.00 -3.90 15.26
N TYR A 106 -2.78 -3.03 15.93
CA TYR A 106 -2.39 -2.43 17.21
C TYR A 106 -2.14 -3.46 18.32
N LEU A 107 -3.03 -4.46 18.44
CA LEU A 107 -2.89 -5.53 19.43
C LEU A 107 -1.69 -6.44 19.11
N LEU A 108 -1.48 -6.71 17.82
CA LEU A 108 -0.32 -7.48 17.37
C LEU A 108 0.97 -6.73 17.72
N MET A 109 1.06 -5.44 17.41
CA MET A 109 2.24 -4.61 17.68
C MET A 109 2.51 -4.42 19.18
N ASP A 110 1.47 -4.31 20.01
CA ASP A 110 1.61 -4.29 21.49
C ASP A 110 2.25 -5.60 22.00
N ASP A 111 1.92 -6.75 21.41
CA ASP A 111 2.51 -8.03 21.82
C ASP A 111 3.97 -8.20 21.34
N ILE A 112 4.34 -7.70 20.14
CA ILE A 112 5.64 -8.03 19.52
C ILE A 112 6.72 -6.94 19.57
N SER A 113 6.36 -5.68 19.85
CA SER A 113 7.32 -4.57 19.80
C SER A 113 7.21 -3.68 21.04
N PRO A 114 8.12 -3.81 22.02
CA PRO A 114 8.15 -2.93 23.17
C PRO A 114 8.36 -1.46 22.78
N GLY A 115 9.18 -1.17 21.78
CA GLY A 115 9.45 0.17 21.27
C GLY A 115 8.22 0.80 20.62
N TYR A 116 7.37 0.00 19.95
CA TYR A 116 6.07 0.50 19.48
C TYR A 116 5.25 1.05 20.65
N ARG A 117 5.19 0.32 21.77
CA ARG A 117 4.41 0.72 22.97
C ARG A 117 4.93 2.00 23.58
N GLU A 118 6.25 2.12 23.72
CA GLU A 118 6.92 3.32 24.21
C GLU A 118 6.58 4.51 23.31
N ARG A 119 6.77 4.40 22.00
CA ARG A 119 6.50 5.48 21.04
C ARG A 119 5.03 5.85 20.96
N PHE A 120 4.14 4.88 21.04
CA PHE A 120 2.71 5.12 21.09
C PHE A 120 2.34 5.91 22.35
N SER A 121 2.88 5.50 23.51
CA SER A 121 2.67 6.20 24.79
C SER A 121 3.20 7.64 24.76
N GLU A 122 4.40 7.86 24.20
CA GLU A 122 4.97 9.20 24.02
C GLU A 122 4.08 10.07 23.15
N LYS A 123 3.55 9.51 22.05
CA LYS A 123 2.65 10.24 21.16
C LYS A 123 1.37 10.65 21.87
N LEU A 124 0.82 9.79 22.73
CA LEU A 124 -0.36 10.11 23.54
C LEU A 124 -0.06 11.23 24.53
N VAL A 125 1.06 11.16 25.26
CA VAL A 125 1.48 12.19 26.22
C VAL A 125 1.69 13.54 25.51
N GLN A 126 2.31 13.54 24.34
CA GLN A 126 2.48 14.76 23.53
C GLN A 126 1.13 15.37 23.14
N ARG A 127 0.19 14.54 22.66
CA ARG A 127 -1.15 15.02 22.28
C ARG A 127 -1.94 15.56 23.48
N LEU A 128 -1.85 14.92 24.64
CA LEU A 128 -2.48 15.41 25.87
C LEU A 128 -1.95 16.78 26.27
N LYS A 129 -0.62 16.97 26.25
CA LYS A 129 0.01 18.25 26.56
C LYS A 129 -0.43 19.37 25.61
N LEU A 130 -0.58 19.09 24.32
CA LEU A 130 -1.07 20.07 23.35
C LEU A 130 -2.49 20.53 23.66
N ILE A 131 -3.36 19.60 24.05
CA ILE A 131 -4.74 19.91 24.43
C ILE A 131 -4.76 20.73 25.73
N GLU A 132 -3.95 20.36 26.72
CA GLU A 132 -3.83 21.09 27.99
C GLU A 132 -3.24 22.50 27.81
N ALA A 133 -2.33 22.69 26.85
CA ALA A 133 -1.73 23.97 26.53
C ALA A 133 -2.65 24.94 25.77
N GLY A 134 -3.86 24.50 25.39
CA GLY A 134 -4.89 25.37 24.83
C GLY A 134 -4.59 25.88 23.41
N GLU A 135 -3.81 25.16 22.61
CA GLU A 135 -3.66 25.49 21.18
C GLU A 135 -4.96 25.17 20.42
N GLU A 136 -5.82 26.19 20.28
CA GLU A 136 -6.82 26.27 19.20
C GLU A 136 -6.07 26.47 17.88
N ASP A 137 -5.63 25.39 17.22
CA ASP A 137 -5.02 25.55 15.90
C ASP A 137 -6.10 25.83 14.83
N GLN A 138 -5.74 26.77 13.97
CA GLN A 138 -6.58 27.45 13.02
C GLN A 138 -7.15 26.46 12.01
N VAL A 139 -8.48 26.40 11.93
CA VAL A 139 -9.18 25.87 10.76
C VAL A 139 -8.71 26.69 9.57
N ALA A 140 -7.93 26.07 8.68
CA ALA A 140 -7.65 26.61 7.36
C ALA A 140 -8.98 27.07 6.74
N PRO A 141 -9.13 28.32 6.28
CA PRO A 141 -10.34 28.71 5.57
C PRO A 141 -10.40 27.83 4.34
N CYS A 142 -11.46 27.02 4.26
CA CYS A 142 -11.83 26.28 3.08
C CYS A 142 -11.81 27.26 1.90
N ALA A 143 -10.74 27.21 1.10
CA ALA A 143 -10.59 28.04 -0.07
C ALA A 143 -11.80 27.78 -0.96
N SER A 144 -12.58 28.84 -1.18
CA SER A 144 -13.70 28.87 -2.10
C SER A 144 -13.30 28.20 -3.42
N LEU A 145 -13.99 27.12 -3.78
CA LEU A 145 -13.96 26.57 -5.12
C LEU A 145 -14.56 27.62 -6.06
N GLN A 146 -13.72 28.49 -6.59
CA GLN A 146 -14.07 29.31 -7.75
C GLN A 146 -13.58 28.54 -8.98
N SER A 147 -14.52 27.83 -9.61
CA SER A 147 -14.35 27.15 -10.89
C SER A 147 -13.85 28.09 -11.98
N PRO A 148 -12.79 27.74 -12.74
CA PRO A 148 -12.52 28.41 -14.01
C PRO A 148 -13.51 27.92 -15.06
N SER A 149 -14.31 28.86 -15.58
CA SER A 149 -15.18 28.71 -16.73
C SER A 149 -14.37 28.40 -18.00
N LEU A 150 -14.83 27.41 -18.77
CA LEU A 150 -14.41 27.20 -20.15
C LEU A 150 -14.68 28.47 -20.97
N SER A 151 -13.65 28.95 -21.67
CA SER A 151 -13.82 29.84 -22.82
C SER A 151 -13.10 29.22 -24.02
N THR A 152 -13.94 28.70 -24.91
CA THR A 152 -13.68 28.45 -26.32
C THR A 152 -13.28 29.76 -26.99
N ASP A 153 -12.15 29.80 -27.70
CA ASP A 153 -11.99 30.75 -28.79
C ASP A 153 -11.19 30.13 -29.94
N SER A 154 -11.74 30.31 -31.13
CA SER A 154 -11.25 29.86 -32.42
C SER A 154 -10.89 31.10 -33.22
N SER A 155 -9.63 31.26 -33.65
CA SER A 155 -9.32 31.91 -34.94
C SER A 155 -7.83 31.85 -35.32
N SER A 156 -7.58 31.08 -36.38
CA SER A 156 -7.07 31.57 -37.68
C SER A 156 -5.81 32.44 -37.72
N LYS A 157 -4.70 31.86 -38.22
CA LYS A 157 -3.78 32.51 -39.17
C LYS A 157 -3.15 31.49 -40.13
N GLU A 158 -3.64 31.47 -41.37
CA GLU A 158 -2.84 31.13 -42.57
C GLU A 158 -1.85 32.29 -42.83
N SER A 159 -0.63 32.08 -43.34
CA SER A 159 -0.37 31.97 -44.79
C SER A 159 1.11 31.63 -45.10
N GLN A 160 1.28 30.75 -46.10
CA GLN A 160 2.27 30.74 -47.21
C GLN A 160 3.80 30.65 -46.92
N TYR A 161 4.45 29.56 -47.39
CA TYR A 161 5.03 29.47 -48.75
C TYR A 161 5.50 28.04 -49.09
N SER A 162 5.43 27.73 -50.39
CA SER A 162 5.64 26.42 -51.05
C SER A 162 7.09 26.19 -51.46
N SER A 163 7.59 24.94 -51.41
CA SER A 163 8.58 24.32 -52.32
C SER A 163 8.74 22.83 -51.97
N THR A 164 8.10 21.92 -52.71
CA THR A 164 8.69 20.99 -53.70
C THR A 164 9.55 19.84 -53.14
N GLU A 165 9.13 18.63 -53.53
CA GLU A 165 9.99 17.53 -54.02
C GLU A 165 10.30 16.33 -53.09
N SER A 166 9.61 15.23 -53.42
CA SER A 166 10.10 13.83 -53.49
C SER A 166 10.40 13.02 -52.23
N LEU A 167 9.57 11.98 -52.05
CA LEU A 167 9.89 10.76 -51.29
C LEU A 167 10.93 9.92 -52.04
N PRO A 168 11.70 9.09 -51.30
CA PRO A 168 11.70 7.68 -51.67
C PRO A 168 11.41 6.75 -50.49
N ILE A 169 10.60 5.75 -50.82
CA ILE A 169 10.33 4.51 -50.10
C ILE A 169 11.65 3.77 -49.87
N VAL A 170 11.95 3.40 -48.61
CA VAL A 170 12.95 2.39 -48.29
C VAL A 170 12.22 1.17 -47.70
N THR A 171 12.42 0.06 -48.39
CA THR A 171 11.84 -1.26 -48.20
C THR A 171 12.35 -1.96 -46.92
N PRO A 172 11.58 -2.93 -46.36
CA PRO A 172 12.08 -3.80 -45.31
C PRO A 172 13.11 -4.80 -45.86
N VAL A 173 14.28 -4.86 -45.22
CA VAL A 173 15.34 -5.84 -45.49
C VAL A 173 14.92 -7.22 -44.97
N SER A 174 15.09 -8.25 -45.81
CA SER A 174 14.86 -9.66 -45.49
C SER A 174 16.17 -10.37 -45.11
N THR A 175 16.14 -11.03 -43.94
CA THR A 175 16.73 -12.33 -43.50
C THR A 175 18.23 -12.63 -43.69
N PRO A 176 18.82 -13.46 -42.80
CA PRO A 176 18.88 -14.88 -43.14
C PRO A 176 18.52 -15.86 -42.01
N ALA A 177 18.13 -17.07 -42.44
CA ALA A 177 17.61 -18.17 -41.65
C ALA A 177 18.63 -18.74 -40.65
N ILE A 178 18.14 -19.20 -39.50
CA ILE A 178 18.90 -19.94 -38.49
C ILE A 178 18.60 -21.43 -38.68
N ASP A 179 19.66 -22.20 -38.92
CA ASP A 179 19.66 -23.65 -39.06
C ASP A 179 19.35 -24.34 -37.71
N PRO A 180 18.51 -25.39 -37.67
CA PRO A 180 18.15 -26.07 -36.44
C PRO A 180 19.01 -27.32 -36.21
N ASP A 181 20.21 -27.18 -35.65
CA ASP A 181 20.89 -28.33 -35.02
C ASP A 181 21.85 -27.91 -33.90
N PHE A 182 21.31 -27.76 -32.68
CA PHE A 182 22.13 -27.61 -31.48
C PHE A 182 21.65 -28.58 -30.39
N LYS A 183 22.33 -29.71 -30.27
CA LYS A 183 22.21 -30.64 -29.13
C LYS A 183 23.19 -30.24 -28.02
N PRO A 184 22.75 -29.98 -26.78
CA PRO A 184 23.66 -29.78 -25.67
C PRO A 184 24.23 -31.12 -25.18
N LYS A 185 25.56 -31.21 -25.07
CA LYS A 185 26.26 -32.30 -24.37
C LYS A 185 26.30 -31.97 -22.87
N PHE A 186 25.62 -32.77 -22.06
CA PHE A 186 25.86 -32.83 -20.62
C PHE A 186 27.18 -33.57 -20.35
N LYS A 187 27.99 -33.05 -19.45
CA LYS A 187 29.11 -33.75 -18.82
C LYS A 187 29.02 -33.52 -17.32
#